data_AF-A0AB39JDK9-F1
#
_entry.id   AF-A0AB39JDK9-F1
#
_cell.length_a   1.000
_cell.length_b   1.000
_cell.length_c   1.000
_cell.angle_alpha   90.00
_cell.angle_beta   90.00
_cell.angle_gamma   90.00
#
_symmetry.space_group_name_H-M   'P 1'
#
loop_
_entity.id
_entity.type
_entity.pdbx_description
1 polymer ?
#
loop_
_entity_poly.entity_id
_entity_poly.type
_entity_poly.pdbx_seq_one_letter_code
_entity_poly.pdbx_strand_id
1 'polypeptide(L)'
;MKFSKTSIWAIAALSLLSLGSVLVLHLAGFRFFAIATPSMGETAPVGTLVVTRPQQTYDKDDIITFYRSGSVYTHRLAKVNDDHSYTTKGDLNAAEDSLPVANRDVIGKAVVIAPVWGWVWRAAPILLIGWIIVYLISCIRRIRNDWRWPVRIIGGTLVVILATLILNPWLRADMLSIATHQKNDVRIHIVNTGIFPIRDDDGKRIYTGQTATVRATETDSQGRYIYVPRPSLGLSGVIFALLWCLMPLFIALLVKLPPPPEEEITGLQLTHERHRNMALLGIIILFELVLLIIQLSSLAGFTATIQNSTNRVQARAYFKCSEATWNRSQIRPNPQPYFAWALNSDHAANPVVTDLSGNGNHGKPSPSDGSPSRASVSNTGCVRDDRRVSVFNGVNACLTHGTSAEQKVNPAPNTFSLEVWFSTNYRSNGRLMGFSSLYEGDYNSGGQSDRHIYIDKDGRVVFGVYSGGIKLVASQAGVNYADGRWHHVIATISPSGAALYLDGNRVDTNTSMTAGENVPNGGYWKVGCGKLTYWKNADGSDYQGPKYFKGSMQYSSVYTTALTEQQARDHYLAGAL
;
A
#
# COMPACT_ATOMS: atom_id res chain seq x y z
N MET A 1 -51.83 7.33 21.44
CA MET A 1 -52.36 5.96 21.64
C MET A 1 -52.01 5.49 23.05
N LYS A 2 -52.98 5.19 23.93
CA LYS A 2 -52.76 4.07 24.86
C LYS A 2 -52.75 2.85 23.94
N PHE A 3 -51.59 2.27 23.65
CA PHE A 3 -51.59 0.95 23.02
C PHE A 3 -52.47 0.09 23.92
N SER A 4 -53.56 -0.45 23.36
CA SER A 4 -54.35 -1.44 24.06
C SER A 4 -53.37 -2.50 24.57
N LYS A 5 -53.59 -3.05 25.77
CA LYS A 5 -52.75 -4.16 26.27
C LYS A 5 -52.63 -5.25 25.19
N THR A 6 -53.67 -5.46 24.37
CA THR A 6 -53.67 -6.36 23.22
C THR A 6 -52.66 -5.99 22.13
N SER A 7 -52.46 -4.70 21.81
CA SER A 7 -51.49 -4.25 20.81
C SER A 7 -50.05 -4.41 21.27
N ILE A 8 -49.76 -4.24 22.56
CA ILE A 8 -48.42 -4.47 23.13
C ILE A 8 -48.06 -5.95 23.06
N TRP A 9 -49.00 -6.82 23.46
CA TRP A 9 -48.81 -8.27 23.37
C TRP A 9 -48.67 -8.75 21.93
N ALA A 10 -49.42 -8.17 20.98
CA ALA A 10 -49.28 -8.49 19.56
C ALA A 10 -47.88 -8.12 19.01
N ILE A 11 -47.36 -6.93 19.35
CA ILE A 11 -46.01 -6.49 18.92
C ILE A 11 -44.93 -7.38 19.56
N ALA A 12 -45.07 -7.71 20.85
CA ALA A 12 -44.14 -8.61 21.53
C ALA A 12 -44.16 -10.02 20.91
N ALA A 13 -45.33 -10.56 20.61
CA ALA A 13 -45.48 -11.86 19.96
C ALA A 13 -44.87 -11.86 18.54
N LEU A 14 -45.12 -10.83 17.73
CA LEU A 14 -44.52 -10.68 16.40
C LEU A 14 -42.99 -10.54 16.46
N SER A 15 -42.47 -9.82 17.45
CA SER A 15 -41.02 -9.66 17.66
C SER A 15 -40.37 -10.98 18.07
N LEU A 16 -41.00 -11.75 18.97
CA LEU A 16 -40.56 -13.08 19.37
C LEU A 16 -40.61 -14.08 18.22
N LEU A 17 -41.67 -14.04 17.40
CA LEU A 17 -41.80 -14.87 16.19
C LEU A 17 -40.71 -14.54 15.17
N SER A 18 -40.42 -13.26 14.95
CA SER A 18 -39.34 -12.81 14.06
C SER A 18 -37.98 -13.28 14.56
N LEU A 19 -37.69 -13.10 15.85
CA LEU A 19 -36.45 -13.56 16.48
C LEU A 19 -36.30 -15.09 16.40
N GLY A 20 -37.38 -15.82 16.66
CA GLY A 20 -37.43 -17.28 16.52
C GLY A 20 -37.17 -17.74 15.09
N SER A 21 -37.75 -17.06 14.09
CA SER A 21 -37.51 -17.35 12.67
C SER A 21 -36.05 -17.13 12.27
N VAL A 22 -35.44 -16.02 12.69
CA VAL A 22 -34.00 -15.75 12.44
C VAL A 22 -33.13 -16.81 13.09
N LEU A 23 -33.45 -17.22 14.34
CA LEU A 23 -32.72 -18.28 15.03
C LEU A 23 -32.84 -19.63 14.30
N VAL A 24 -34.05 -20.00 13.86
CA VAL A 24 -34.28 -21.23 13.08
C VAL A 24 -33.48 -21.21 11.78
N LEU A 25 -33.50 -20.10 11.04
CA LEU A 25 -32.68 -19.95 9.83
C LEU A 25 -31.18 -20.07 10.13
N HIS A 26 -30.73 -19.49 11.24
CA HIS A 26 -29.33 -19.57 11.65
C HIS A 26 -28.89 -21.00 11.98
N LEU A 27 -29.74 -21.74 12.72
CA LEU A 27 -29.54 -23.15 13.05
C LEU A 27 -29.61 -24.04 11.80
N ALA A 28 -30.40 -23.67 10.81
CA ALA A 28 -30.43 -24.31 9.49
C ALA A 28 -29.22 -23.95 8.59
N GLY A 29 -28.25 -23.19 9.12
CA GLY A 29 -26.99 -22.86 8.44
C GLY A 29 -27.00 -21.56 7.65
N PHE A 30 -28.12 -20.82 7.63
CA PHE A 30 -28.18 -19.54 6.92
C PHE A 30 -27.41 -18.44 7.67
N ARG A 31 -26.64 -17.65 6.92
CA ARG A 31 -25.85 -16.53 7.46
C ARG A 31 -26.21 -15.24 6.73
N PHE A 32 -26.23 -14.12 7.45
CA PHE A 32 -26.67 -12.82 6.95
C PHE A 32 -25.48 -11.86 6.92
N PHE A 33 -25.21 -11.27 5.76
CA PHE A 33 -24.10 -10.34 5.55
C PHE A 33 -24.58 -9.07 4.87
N ALA A 34 -24.10 -7.91 5.33
CA ALA A 34 -24.34 -6.64 4.65
C ALA A 34 -23.12 -6.26 3.81
N ILE A 35 -23.32 -6.02 2.52
CA ILE A 35 -22.24 -5.60 1.62
C ILE A 35 -21.78 -4.19 2.00
N ALA A 36 -20.49 -4.04 2.27
CA ALA A 36 -19.89 -2.80 2.73
C ALA A 36 -18.98 -2.10 1.70
N THR A 37 -18.55 -2.82 0.67
CA THR A 37 -17.61 -2.35 -0.36
C THR A 37 -18.23 -2.48 -1.76
N PRO A 38 -17.82 -1.66 -2.74
CA PRO A 38 -18.46 -1.63 -4.05
C PRO A 38 -18.11 -2.80 -4.98
N SER A 39 -17.26 -3.75 -4.59
CA SER A 39 -16.65 -4.73 -5.52
C SER A 39 -17.65 -5.59 -6.30
N MET A 40 -18.87 -5.78 -5.80
CA MET A 40 -19.92 -6.56 -6.45
C MET A 40 -20.83 -5.76 -7.40
N GLY A 41 -20.59 -4.45 -7.56
CA GLY A 41 -21.28 -3.61 -8.54
C GLY A 41 -22.81 -3.70 -8.49
N GLU A 42 -23.44 -3.81 -9.66
CA GLU A 42 -24.89 -3.90 -9.82
C GLU A 42 -25.50 -5.22 -9.29
N THR A 43 -24.70 -6.29 -9.23
CA THR A 43 -25.16 -7.60 -8.77
C THR A 43 -25.53 -7.57 -7.29
N ALA A 44 -24.67 -6.99 -6.46
CA ALA A 44 -24.92 -6.79 -5.04
C ALA A 44 -24.33 -5.44 -4.59
N PRO A 45 -25.04 -4.32 -4.86
CA PRO A 45 -24.57 -2.99 -4.50
C PRO A 45 -24.31 -2.83 -3.00
N VAL A 46 -23.54 -1.81 -2.61
CA VAL A 46 -23.31 -1.49 -1.19
C VAL A 46 -24.64 -1.31 -0.45
N GLY A 47 -24.74 -1.91 0.74
CA GLY A 47 -25.98 -1.95 1.51
C GLY A 47 -26.98 -3.01 1.06
N THR A 48 -26.56 -3.96 0.22
CA THR A 48 -27.30 -5.21 -0.02
C THR A 48 -27.17 -6.15 1.17
N LEU A 49 -28.28 -6.79 1.55
CA LEU A 49 -28.27 -7.93 2.46
C LEU A 49 -28.14 -9.21 1.65
N VAL A 50 -27.06 -9.95 1.89
CA VAL A 50 -26.81 -11.26 1.30
C VAL A 50 -27.09 -12.32 2.35
N VAL A 51 -27.94 -13.28 2.02
CA VAL A 51 -28.16 -14.48 2.84
C VAL A 51 -27.45 -15.64 2.16
N THR A 52 -26.55 -16.30 2.88
CA THR A 52 -25.79 -17.43 2.36
C THR A 52 -26.23 -18.74 2.98
N ARG A 53 -26.05 -19.82 2.22
CA ARG A 53 -26.25 -21.20 2.66
C ARG A 53 -24.99 -22.04 2.33
N PRO A 54 -24.46 -22.83 3.27
CA PRO A 54 -23.34 -23.73 3.00
C PRO A 54 -23.76 -24.83 2.02
N GLN A 55 -22.84 -25.22 1.13
CA GLN A 55 -23.01 -26.28 0.15
C GLN A 55 -21.72 -27.13 0.09
N GLN A 56 -21.81 -28.35 -0.44
CA GLN A 56 -20.65 -29.24 -0.56
C GLN A 56 -19.72 -28.83 -1.71
N THR A 57 -20.32 -28.37 -2.81
CA THR A 57 -19.65 -27.92 -4.02
C THR A 57 -20.24 -26.58 -4.46
N TYR A 58 -19.41 -25.78 -5.11
CA TYR A 58 -19.78 -24.48 -5.68
C TYR A 58 -19.42 -24.46 -7.16
N ASP A 59 -20.30 -23.89 -7.97
CA ASP A 59 -20.13 -23.85 -9.42
C ASP A 59 -19.55 -22.50 -9.87
N LYS A 60 -19.03 -22.49 -11.10
CA LYS A 60 -18.63 -21.23 -11.76
C LYS A 60 -19.81 -20.26 -11.77
N ASP A 61 -19.51 -18.96 -11.59
CA ASP A 61 -20.44 -17.84 -11.53
C ASP A 61 -21.30 -17.75 -10.25
N ASP A 62 -21.15 -18.69 -9.32
CA ASP A 62 -21.75 -18.60 -8.00
C ASP A 62 -21.18 -17.42 -7.22
N ILE A 63 -22.06 -16.73 -6.49
CA ILE A 63 -21.65 -15.68 -5.57
C ILE A 63 -21.48 -16.33 -4.21
N ILE A 64 -20.25 -16.30 -3.69
CA ILE A 64 -19.90 -16.94 -2.43
C ILE A 64 -19.41 -15.92 -1.43
N THR A 65 -19.73 -16.14 -0.16
CA THR A 65 -19.12 -15.41 0.96
C THR A 65 -18.09 -16.31 1.61
N PHE A 66 -16.88 -15.79 1.86
CA PHE A 66 -15.75 -16.57 2.37
C PHE A 66 -14.85 -15.74 3.30
N TYR A 67 -14.04 -16.43 4.11
CA TYR A 67 -13.02 -15.84 4.96
C TYR A 67 -11.70 -15.67 4.22
N ARG A 68 -11.06 -14.52 4.38
CA ARG A 68 -9.69 -14.27 3.93
C ARG A 68 -8.98 -13.31 4.89
N SER A 69 -7.83 -13.73 5.41
CA SER A 69 -6.98 -12.92 6.31
C SER A 69 -7.75 -12.27 7.47
N GLY A 70 -8.68 -13.01 8.09
CA GLY A 70 -9.50 -12.53 9.21
C GLY A 70 -10.67 -11.63 8.83
N SER A 71 -10.90 -11.35 7.54
CA SER A 71 -12.03 -10.58 7.02
C SER A 71 -12.96 -11.43 6.18
N VAL A 72 -14.21 -10.99 6.03
CA VAL A 72 -15.24 -11.67 5.24
C VAL A 72 -15.45 -10.93 3.93
N TYR A 73 -15.40 -11.65 2.81
CA TYR A 73 -15.60 -11.12 1.47
C TYR A 73 -16.73 -11.85 0.77
N THR A 74 -17.42 -11.17 -0.15
CA THR A 74 -18.42 -11.78 -1.03
C THR A 74 -18.03 -11.46 -2.46
N HIS A 75 -17.65 -12.47 -3.24
CA HIS A 75 -17.23 -12.33 -4.64
C HIS A 75 -17.86 -13.42 -5.51
N ARG A 76 -17.86 -13.19 -6.82
CA ARG A 76 -18.25 -14.21 -7.80
C ARG A 76 -17.11 -15.19 -8.02
N LEU A 77 -17.45 -16.46 -8.15
CA LEU A 77 -16.51 -17.53 -8.44
C LEU A 77 -16.17 -17.50 -9.93
N ALA A 78 -14.93 -17.11 -10.25
CA ALA A 78 -14.45 -17.00 -11.62
C ALA A 78 -14.10 -18.37 -12.21
N LYS A 79 -13.52 -19.25 -11.39
CA LYS A 79 -13.08 -20.60 -11.77
C LYS A 79 -12.95 -21.52 -10.56
N VAL A 80 -13.25 -22.79 -10.78
CA VAL A 80 -12.96 -23.91 -9.87
C VAL A 80 -11.64 -24.52 -10.33
N ASN A 81 -10.65 -24.54 -9.44
CA ASN A 81 -9.31 -25.06 -9.75
C ASN A 81 -9.27 -26.59 -9.58
N ASP A 82 -8.28 -27.24 -10.19
CA ASP A 82 -8.11 -28.70 -10.15
C ASP A 82 -7.89 -29.26 -8.73
N ASP A 83 -7.38 -28.42 -7.82
CA ASP A 83 -7.18 -28.75 -6.39
C ASP A 83 -8.44 -28.54 -5.53
N HIS A 84 -9.60 -28.31 -6.16
CA HIS A 84 -10.87 -27.94 -5.52
C HIS A 84 -10.82 -26.62 -4.72
N SER A 85 -9.83 -25.76 -4.97
CA SER A 85 -9.87 -24.36 -4.54
C SER A 85 -10.65 -23.50 -5.53
N TYR A 86 -11.06 -22.32 -5.09
CA TYR A 86 -11.90 -21.41 -5.86
C TYR A 86 -11.17 -20.10 -6.10
N THR A 87 -11.03 -19.68 -7.35
CA THR A 87 -10.61 -18.31 -7.65
C THR A 87 -11.84 -17.42 -7.75
N THR A 88 -11.81 -16.34 -6.98
CA THR A 88 -12.92 -15.39 -6.89
C THR A 88 -12.55 -14.06 -7.54
N LYS A 89 -13.56 -13.30 -7.94
CA LYS A 89 -13.43 -11.98 -8.53
C LYS A 89 -14.65 -11.13 -8.17
N GLY A 90 -14.43 -9.92 -7.66
CA GLY A 90 -15.50 -8.93 -7.56
C GLY A 90 -15.91 -8.46 -8.95
N ASP A 91 -17.21 -8.31 -9.20
CA ASP A 91 -17.75 -7.94 -10.52
C ASP A 91 -17.17 -6.62 -11.07
N LEU A 92 -16.79 -5.67 -10.21
CA LEU A 92 -16.14 -4.41 -10.61
C LEU A 92 -14.60 -4.46 -10.59
N ASN A 93 -13.99 -5.55 -10.11
CA ASN A 93 -12.54 -5.66 -10.06
C ASN A 93 -11.98 -5.93 -11.47
N ALA A 94 -10.86 -5.28 -11.83
CA ALA A 94 -10.23 -5.51 -13.14
C ALA A 94 -9.63 -6.92 -13.25
N ALA A 95 -8.98 -7.38 -12.18
CA ALA A 95 -8.30 -8.67 -12.11
C ALA A 95 -9.01 -9.65 -11.16
N GLU A 96 -8.73 -10.93 -11.32
CA GLU A 96 -9.10 -11.98 -10.36
C GLU A 96 -8.30 -11.85 -9.06
N ASP A 97 -8.87 -12.34 -7.96
CA ASP A 97 -8.19 -12.34 -6.68
C ASP A 97 -6.97 -13.28 -6.71
N SER A 98 -5.79 -12.77 -6.35
CA SER A 98 -4.51 -13.49 -6.49
C SER A 98 -4.39 -14.75 -5.65
N LEU A 99 -5.15 -14.86 -4.55
CA LEU A 99 -5.10 -15.99 -3.63
C LEU A 99 -6.35 -16.86 -3.78
N PRO A 100 -6.22 -18.12 -4.20
CA PRO A 100 -7.33 -19.07 -4.21
C PRO A 100 -7.95 -19.25 -2.83
N VAL A 101 -9.25 -19.53 -2.79
CA VAL A 101 -10.04 -19.76 -1.58
C VAL A 101 -10.24 -21.26 -1.43
N ALA A 102 -9.77 -21.84 -0.32
CA ALA A 102 -10.03 -23.25 -0.05
C ALA A 102 -11.51 -23.47 0.33
N ASN A 103 -12.08 -24.64 0.02
CA ASN A 103 -13.48 -24.94 0.32
C ASN A 103 -13.83 -24.75 1.81
N ARG A 104 -12.90 -25.06 2.72
CA ARG A 104 -13.07 -24.85 4.18
C ARG A 104 -13.25 -23.38 4.59
N ASP A 105 -12.77 -22.45 3.77
CA ASP A 105 -12.84 -21.01 4.05
C ASP A 105 -14.12 -20.39 3.47
N VAL A 106 -14.89 -21.14 2.67
CA VAL A 106 -16.19 -20.71 2.14
C VAL A 106 -17.27 -20.85 3.21
N ILE A 107 -17.99 -19.76 3.46
CA ILE A 107 -19.11 -19.72 4.42
C ILE A 107 -20.38 -20.25 3.76
N GLY A 108 -20.62 -19.87 2.51
CA GLY A 108 -21.81 -20.31 1.78
C GLY A 108 -22.03 -19.57 0.47
N LYS A 109 -22.91 -20.13 -0.37
CA LYS A 109 -23.42 -19.51 -1.59
C LYS A 109 -24.52 -18.53 -1.23
N ALA A 110 -24.51 -17.36 -1.85
CA ALA A 110 -25.58 -16.39 -1.78
C ALA A 110 -26.86 -16.97 -2.40
N VAL A 111 -27.88 -17.20 -1.56
CA VAL A 111 -29.20 -17.71 -1.98
C VAL A 111 -30.24 -16.59 -2.04
N VAL A 112 -30.01 -15.51 -1.30
CA VAL A 112 -30.83 -14.29 -1.37
C VAL A 112 -29.90 -13.10 -1.48
N ILE A 113 -30.19 -12.23 -2.44
CA ILE A 113 -29.52 -10.95 -2.64
C ILE A 113 -30.62 -9.89 -2.57
N ALA A 114 -30.67 -9.16 -1.47
CA ALA A 114 -31.72 -8.17 -1.18
C ALA A 114 -31.11 -6.77 -1.09
N PRO A 115 -31.05 -6.01 -2.21
CA PRO A 115 -30.54 -4.63 -2.21
C PRO A 115 -31.25 -3.76 -1.18
N VAL A 116 -30.56 -2.73 -0.67
CA VAL A 116 -31.04 -1.76 0.34
C VAL A 116 -31.23 -2.35 1.75
N TRP A 117 -31.62 -3.62 1.90
CA TRP A 117 -31.90 -4.26 3.19
C TRP A 117 -30.67 -4.38 4.09
N GLY A 118 -29.46 -4.36 3.53
CA GLY A 118 -28.22 -4.32 4.31
C GLY A 118 -28.05 -3.00 5.06
N TRP A 119 -28.57 -1.88 4.54
CA TRP A 119 -28.64 -0.61 5.27
C TRP A 119 -29.57 -0.70 6.48
N VAL A 120 -30.74 -1.32 6.31
CA VAL A 120 -31.69 -1.56 7.41
C VAL A 120 -31.07 -2.45 8.48
N TRP A 121 -30.41 -3.54 8.06
CA TRP A 121 -29.71 -4.45 8.96
C TRP A 121 -28.63 -3.74 9.78
N ARG A 122 -27.82 -2.88 9.14
CA ARG A 122 -26.77 -2.08 9.82
C ARG A 122 -27.35 -0.99 10.72
N ALA A 123 -28.51 -0.43 10.38
CA ALA A 123 -29.18 0.59 11.18
C ALA A 123 -29.89 0.03 12.42
N ALA A 124 -30.42 -1.20 12.34
CA ALA A 124 -31.21 -1.81 13.40
C ALA A 124 -30.62 -1.71 14.83
N PRO A 125 -29.34 -2.06 15.10
CA PRO A 125 -28.78 -1.93 16.45
C PRO A 125 -28.67 -0.47 16.92
N ILE A 126 -28.33 0.46 16.02
CA ILE A 126 -28.22 1.89 16.33
C ILE A 126 -29.61 2.44 16.69
N LEU A 127 -30.63 2.11 15.89
CA LEU A 127 -32.01 2.51 16.11
C LEU A 127 -32.55 1.93 17.42
N LEU A 128 -32.31 0.64 17.68
CA LEU A 128 -32.79 -0.04 18.88
C LEU A 128 -32.19 0.56 20.15
N ILE A 129 -30.86 0.73 20.20
CA ILE A 129 -30.18 1.34 21.35
C ILE A 129 -30.63 2.80 21.53
N GLY A 130 -30.68 3.57 20.45
CA GLY A 130 -31.10 4.96 20.50
C GLY A 130 -32.53 5.13 21.01
N TRP A 131 -33.47 4.32 20.52
CA TRP A 131 -34.85 4.34 21.00
C TRP A 131 -35.01 3.89 22.45
N ILE A 132 -34.21 2.91 22.92
CA ILE A 132 -34.17 2.55 24.35
C ILE A 132 -33.72 3.74 25.20
N ILE A 133 -32.65 4.44 24.78
CA ILE A 133 -32.15 5.63 25.49
C ILE A 133 -33.22 6.72 25.54
N VAL A 134 -33.84 7.03 24.40
CA VAL A 134 -34.93 8.02 24.32
C VAL A 134 -36.11 7.62 25.21
N TYR A 135 -36.47 6.34 25.23
CA TYR A 135 -37.53 5.83 26.08
C TYR A 135 -37.18 5.99 27.57
N LEU A 136 -35.97 5.61 27.99
CA LEU A 136 -35.51 5.77 29.37
C LEU A 136 -35.49 7.23 29.80
N ILE A 137 -35.01 8.14 28.93
CA ILE A 137 -35.04 9.59 29.16
C ILE A 137 -36.48 10.05 29.37
N SER A 138 -37.43 9.61 28.53
CA SER A 138 -38.85 9.98 28.66
C SER A 138 -39.50 9.50 29.96
N CYS A 139 -38.91 8.51 30.65
CA CYS A 139 -39.41 7.94 31.90
C CYS A 139 -38.83 8.62 33.15
N ILE A 140 -37.87 9.55 33.01
CA ILE A 140 -37.29 10.29 34.14
C ILE A 140 -38.40 11.04 34.89
N ARG A 141 -38.45 10.87 36.23
CA ARG A 141 -39.49 11.43 37.09
C ARG A 141 -39.64 12.96 36.99
N ARG A 142 -38.58 13.66 36.60
CA ARG A 142 -38.53 15.13 36.44
C ARG A 142 -39.27 15.64 35.19
N ILE A 143 -39.56 14.78 34.21
CA ILE A 143 -40.26 15.16 32.97
C ILE A 143 -41.77 15.05 33.20
N ARG A 144 -42.49 16.16 33.01
CA ARG A 144 -43.96 16.21 33.11
C ARG A 144 -44.59 15.21 32.15
N ASN A 145 -45.69 14.56 32.55
CA ASN A 145 -46.31 13.46 31.81
C ASN A 145 -46.68 13.86 30.36
N ASP A 146 -47.06 15.12 30.14
CA ASP A 146 -47.44 15.66 28.83
C ASP A 146 -46.24 15.78 27.86
N TRP A 147 -45.03 15.91 28.39
CA TRP A 147 -43.80 16.07 27.60
C TRP A 147 -43.18 14.74 27.17
N ARG A 148 -43.64 13.60 27.71
CA ARG A 148 -43.07 12.29 27.41
C ARG A 148 -43.20 11.91 25.94
N TRP A 149 -44.34 12.21 25.32
CA TRP A 149 -44.57 11.93 23.90
C TRP A 149 -43.78 12.85 22.96
N PRO A 150 -43.76 14.19 23.16
CA PRO A 150 -42.86 15.08 22.43
C PRO A 150 -41.39 14.65 22.50
N VAL A 151 -40.89 14.29 23.70
CA VAL A 151 -39.52 13.80 23.89
C VAL A 151 -39.25 12.53 23.08
N ARG A 152 -40.21 11.60 23.04
CA ARG A 152 -40.08 10.35 22.26
C ARG A 152 -40.08 10.58 20.76
N ILE A 153 -40.91 11.49 20.26
CA ILE A 153 -40.98 11.81 18.83
C ILE A 153 -39.69 12.50 18.41
N ILE A 154 -39.32 13.59 19.08
CA ILE A 154 -38.10 14.37 18.76
C ILE A 154 -36.85 13.51 18.93
N GLY A 155 -36.73 12.80 20.06
CA GLY A 155 -35.62 11.90 20.32
C GLY A 155 -35.57 10.73 19.32
N GLY A 156 -36.72 10.17 18.96
CA GLY A 156 -36.82 9.10 17.98
C GLY A 156 -36.36 9.53 16.59
N THR A 157 -36.73 10.74 16.17
CA THR A 157 -36.26 11.33 14.91
C THR A 157 -34.75 11.58 14.96
N LEU A 158 -34.22 12.17 16.05
CA LEU A 158 -32.78 12.39 16.27
C LEU A 158 -31.98 11.09 16.13
N VAL A 159 -32.50 9.98 16.64
CA VAL A 159 -31.88 8.66 16.51
C VAL A 159 -31.82 8.19 15.05
N VAL A 160 -32.91 8.37 14.29
CA VAL A 160 -32.94 8.05 12.84
C VAL A 160 -31.92 8.89 12.08
N ILE A 161 -31.84 10.18 12.38
CA ILE A 161 -30.89 11.10 11.74
C ILE A 161 -29.47 10.67 12.03
N LEU A 162 -29.15 10.44 13.30
CA LEU A 162 -27.83 10.00 13.71
C LEU A 162 -27.45 8.69 13.01
N ALA A 163 -28.37 7.74 12.90
CA ALA A 163 -28.15 6.50 12.15
C ALA A 163 -27.88 6.77 10.66
N THR A 164 -28.63 7.69 10.02
CA THR A 164 -28.39 8.06 8.62
C THR A 164 -27.07 8.79 8.40
N LEU A 165 -26.60 9.60 9.35
CA LEU A 165 -25.31 10.30 9.28
C LEU A 165 -24.12 9.37 9.50
N ILE A 166 -24.27 8.39 10.40
CA ILE A 166 -23.22 7.38 10.64
C ILE A 166 -23.07 6.46 9.44
N LEU A 167 -24.20 6.05 8.84
CA LEU A 167 -24.19 5.06 7.75
C LEU A 167 -24.05 5.69 6.36
N ASN A 168 -24.46 6.94 6.18
CA ASN A 168 -24.51 7.65 4.89
C ASN A 168 -25.14 6.83 3.75
N PRO A 169 -26.39 6.33 3.90
CA PRO A 169 -26.99 5.39 2.95
C PRO A 169 -27.57 6.07 1.70
N TRP A 170 -27.86 7.37 1.73
CA TRP A 170 -28.67 8.04 0.72
C TRP A 170 -27.89 8.37 -0.55
N LEU A 171 -26.89 9.24 -0.46
CA LEU A 171 -26.06 9.70 -1.55
C LEU A 171 -24.61 9.41 -1.22
N ARG A 172 -24.01 8.47 -1.95
CA ARG A 172 -22.62 8.11 -1.77
C ARG A 172 -22.05 7.61 -3.08
N ALA A 173 -20.85 8.05 -3.40
CA ALA A 173 -20.04 7.47 -4.45
C ALA A 173 -18.74 6.99 -3.83
N ASP A 174 -18.18 5.89 -4.31
CA ASP A 174 -16.82 5.47 -4.00
C ASP A 174 -15.99 5.54 -5.29
N MET A 175 -14.69 5.83 -5.17
CA MET A 175 -13.75 5.91 -6.30
C MET A 175 -13.18 4.52 -6.59
N LEU A 176 -13.23 4.10 -7.86
CA LEU A 176 -12.61 2.87 -8.34
C LEU A 176 -11.21 3.11 -8.90
N SER A 177 -11.06 4.16 -9.71
CA SER A 177 -9.78 4.54 -10.32
C SER A 177 -9.78 6.00 -10.75
N ILE A 178 -8.61 6.49 -11.15
CA ILE A 178 -8.39 7.87 -11.60
C ILE A 178 -7.54 7.83 -12.86
N ALA A 179 -7.95 8.58 -13.87
CA ALA A 179 -7.27 8.75 -15.14
C ALA A 179 -6.97 10.24 -15.33
N THR A 180 -5.70 10.59 -15.47
CA THR A 180 -5.28 11.96 -15.78
C THR A 180 -5.00 12.04 -17.27
N HIS A 181 -5.77 12.87 -17.99
CA HIS A 181 -5.52 13.11 -19.42
C HIS A 181 -4.71 14.39 -19.65
N GLN A 182 -4.86 15.43 -18.81
CA GLN A 182 -4.11 16.69 -18.87
C GLN A 182 -3.94 17.37 -17.49
N LYS A 183 -3.08 18.40 -17.39
CA LYS A 183 -2.66 19.09 -16.15
C LYS A 183 -3.82 19.60 -15.27
N ASN A 184 -5.01 19.82 -15.85
CA ASN A 184 -6.23 20.31 -15.16
C ASN A 184 -7.50 19.46 -15.46
N ASP A 185 -7.36 18.27 -16.06
CA ASP A 185 -8.51 17.39 -16.36
C ASP A 185 -8.29 16.02 -15.71
N VAL A 186 -8.86 15.87 -14.51
CA VAL A 186 -8.84 14.64 -13.74
C VAL A 186 -10.17 13.93 -13.94
N ARG A 187 -10.11 12.76 -14.59
CA ARG A 187 -11.25 11.87 -14.71
C ARG A 187 -11.22 10.83 -13.62
N ILE A 188 -12.26 10.81 -12.81
CA ILE A 188 -12.43 9.88 -11.71
C ILE A 188 -13.45 8.83 -12.14
N HIS A 189 -13.06 7.56 -12.14
CA HIS A 189 -13.99 6.45 -12.26
C HIS A 189 -14.62 6.21 -10.90
N ILE A 190 -15.92 6.47 -10.79
CA ILE A 190 -16.70 6.31 -9.57
C ILE A 190 -17.71 5.18 -9.74
N VAL A 191 -18.23 4.72 -8.60
CA VAL A 191 -19.39 3.83 -8.50
C VAL A 191 -20.37 4.42 -7.50
N ASN A 192 -21.65 4.43 -7.85
CA ASN A 192 -22.69 4.87 -6.92
C ASN A 192 -22.92 3.79 -5.85
N THR A 193 -22.65 4.10 -4.59
CA THR A 193 -22.84 3.20 -3.44
C THR A 193 -24.02 3.62 -2.56
N GLY A 194 -24.67 4.74 -2.88
CA GLY A 194 -25.89 5.21 -2.23
C GLY A 194 -27.16 4.54 -2.77
N ILE A 195 -28.26 4.75 -2.06
CA ILE A 195 -29.61 4.33 -2.47
C ILE A 195 -30.12 5.20 -3.63
N PHE A 196 -29.85 6.51 -3.58
CA PHE A 196 -30.36 7.44 -4.57
C PHE A 196 -29.43 7.54 -5.79
N PRO A 197 -30.02 7.70 -6.99
CA PRO A 197 -29.23 7.89 -8.20
C PRO A 197 -28.50 9.23 -8.18
N ILE A 198 -27.27 9.21 -8.70
CA ILE A 198 -26.44 10.40 -8.89
C ILE A 198 -26.38 10.75 -10.38
N ARG A 199 -25.95 11.97 -10.70
CA ARG A 199 -25.76 12.44 -12.07
C ARG A 199 -24.27 12.47 -12.42
N ASP A 200 -23.92 11.99 -13.61
CA ASP A 200 -22.60 12.26 -14.20
C ASP A 200 -22.55 13.65 -14.88
N ASP A 201 -21.42 13.99 -15.51
CA ASP A 201 -21.20 15.30 -16.14
C ASP A 201 -22.07 15.52 -17.38
N ASP A 202 -22.32 14.45 -18.15
CA ASP A 202 -23.19 14.47 -19.33
C ASP A 202 -24.67 14.48 -18.97
N GLY A 203 -24.96 14.35 -17.68
CA GLY A 203 -26.27 14.47 -17.14
C GLY A 203 -27.06 13.16 -17.07
N LYS A 204 -26.41 12.02 -17.30
CA LYS A 204 -26.98 10.68 -17.20
C LYS A 204 -27.17 10.29 -15.74
N ARG A 205 -28.21 9.50 -15.47
CA ARG A 205 -28.48 8.92 -14.15
C ARG A 205 -27.65 7.67 -13.94
N ILE A 206 -26.95 7.62 -12.82
CA ILE A 206 -26.14 6.49 -12.36
C ILE A 206 -26.84 5.89 -11.14
N TYR A 207 -27.39 4.69 -11.31
CA TYR A 207 -28.09 3.97 -10.25
C TYR A 207 -27.12 3.26 -9.31
N THR A 208 -27.62 2.76 -8.18
CA THR A 208 -26.80 2.03 -7.19
C THR A 208 -26.06 0.86 -7.85
N GLY A 209 -24.77 0.72 -7.56
CA GLY A 209 -23.87 -0.28 -8.16
C GLY A 209 -23.31 0.07 -9.54
N GLN A 210 -23.86 1.07 -10.24
CA GLN A 210 -23.38 1.49 -11.56
C GLN A 210 -22.15 2.38 -11.47
N THR A 211 -21.30 2.29 -12.49
CA THR A 211 -20.07 3.08 -12.61
C THR A 211 -20.23 4.22 -13.60
N ALA A 212 -19.46 5.28 -13.39
CA ALA A 212 -19.36 6.41 -14.31
C ALA A 212 -17.97 7.04 -14.21
N THR A 213 -17.55 7.73 -15.27
CA THR A 213 -16.35 8.55 -15.26
C THR A 213 -16.76 10.01 -15.19
N VAL A 214 -16.36 10.70 -14.14
CA VAL A 214 -16.70 12.10 -13.87
C VAL A 214 -15.44 12.94 -13.82
N ARG A 215 -15.52 14.21 -14.21
CA ARG A 215 -14.44 15.18 -14.16
C ARG A 215 -14.44 15.86 -12.81
N ALA A 216 -13.29 15.83 -12.14
CA ALA A 216 -13.06 16.64 -10.95
C ALA A 216 -12.27 17.89 -11.34
N THR A 217 -12.94 19.03 -11.33
CA THR A 217 -12.35 20.33 -11.67
C THR A 217 -12.05 21.20 -10.45
N GLU A 218 -12.63 20.86 -9.29
CA GLU A 218 -12.47 21.62 -8.06
C GLU A 218 -11.40 21.00 -7.16
N THR A 219 -10.48 21.83 -6.66
CA THR A 219 -9.47 21.45 -5.68
C THR A 219 -9.66 22.24 -4.39
N ASP A 220 -9.41 21.61 -3.25
CA ASP A 220 -9.40 22.31 -1.97
C ASP A 220 -8.13 23.15 -1.73
N SER A 221 -8.06 23.80 -0.57
CA SER A 221 -6.89 24.61 -0.15
C SER A 221 -5.59 23.81 0.00
N GLN A 222 -5.65 22.47 -0.06
CA GLN A 222 -4.51 21.55 -0.04
C GLN A 222 -4.23 20.93 -1.42
N GLY A 223 -4.93 21.37 -2.48
CA GLY A 223 -4.76 20.87 -3.85
C GLY A 223 -5.40 19.51 -4.10
N ARG A 224 -6.31 19.05 -3.23
CA ARG A 224 -7.00 17.76 -3.38
C ARG A 224 -8.25 17.93 -4.24
N TYR A 225 -8.42 17.07 -5.23
CA TYR A 225 -9.62 17.06 -6.07
C TYR A 225 -10.85 16.61 -5.26
N ILE A 226 -11.88 17.44 -5.24
CA ILE A 226 -13.15 17.13 -4.58
C ILE A 226 -14.15 16.71 -5.65
N TYR A 227 -14.82 15.58 -5.41
CA TYR A 227 -16.03 15.23 -6.15
C TYR A 227 -17.22 15.25 -5.19
N VAL A 228 -18.20 16.10 -5.49
CA VAL A 228 -19.48 16.15 -4.77
C VAL A 228 -20.53 15.44 -5.63
N PRO A 229 -21.06 14.29 -5.18
CA PRO A 229 -22.12 13.59 -5.92
C PRO A 229 -23.35 14.50 -6.09
N ARG A 230 -23.80 14.68 -7.33
CA ARG A 230 -24.99 15.48 -7.63
C ARG A 230 -26.22 14.58 -7.63
N PRO A 231 -27.21 14.77 -6.74
CA PRO A 231 -28.40 13.93 -6.72
C PRO A 231 -29.20 14.09 -8.02
N SER A 232 -29.72 12.97 -8.54
CA SER A 232 -30.57 12.95 -9.74
C SER A 232 -31.90 12.25 -9.46
N LEU A 233 -32.62 12.76 -8.46
CA LEU A 233 -33.93 12.24 -8.08
C LEU A 233 -34.96 12.52 -9.19
N GLY A 234 -35.72 11.50 -9.59
CA GLY A 234 -36.96 11.70 -10.34
C GLY A 234 -38.07 12.25 -9.45
N LEU A 235 -39.23 12.59 -10.04
CA LEU A 235 -40.40 13.06 -9.31
C LEU A 235 -40.79 12.11 -8.15
N SER A 236 -40.77 10.81 -8.41
CA SER A 236 -41.04 9.78 -7.39
C SER A 236 -40.04 9.80 -6.24
N GLY A 237 -38.75 9.99 -6.54
CA GLY A 237 -37.69 10.08 -5.54
C GLY A 237 -37.80 11.32 -4.67
N VAL A 238 -38.19 12.46 -5.26
CA VAL A 238 -38.46 13.70 -4.52
C VAL A 238 -39.68 13.53 -3.61
N ILE A 239 -40.77 12.95 -4.12
CA ILE A 239 -41.96 12.68 -3.31
C ILE A 239 -41.61 11.73 -2.15
N PHE A 240 -40.85 10.67 -2.41
CA PHE A 240 -40.40 9.75 -1.37
C PHE A 240 -39.57 10.46 -0.30
N ALA A 241 -38.56 11.26 -0.69
CA ALA A 241 -37.73 12.01 0.24
C ALA A 241 -38.55 12.99 1.08
N LEU A 242 -39.50 13.71 0.46
CA LEU A 242 -40.43 14.59 1.17
C LEU A 242 -41.31 13.83 2.16
N LEU A 243 -41.91 12.70 1.75
CA LEU A 243 -42.73 11.89 2.65
C LEU A 243 -41.90 11.29 3.81
N TRP A 244 -40.66 10.89 3.54
CA TRP A 244 -39.74 10.38 4.55
C TRP A 244 -39.39 11.47 5.59
N CYS A 245 -39.08 12.68 5.14
CA CYS A 245 -38.87 13.83 6.03
C CYS A 245 -40.17 14.22 6.75
N LEU A 246 -41.35 14.15 6.11
CA LEU A 246 -42.61 14.50 6.79
C LEU A 246 -43.11 13.42 7.75
N MET A 247 -42.48 12.25 7.80
CA MET A 247 -42.90 11.13 8.65
C MET A 247 -43.04 11.51 10.14
N PRO A 248 -42.11 12.23 10.78
CA PRO A 248 -42.24 12.64 12.18
C PRO A 248 -43.43 13.56 12.42
N LEU A 249 -43.73 14.45 11.45
CA LEU A 249 -44.91 15.31 11.50
C LEU A 249 -46.20 14.49 11.41
N PHE A 250 -46.29 13.53 10.49
CA PHE A 250 -47.45 12.63 10.41
C PHE A 250 -47.63 11.81 11.70
N ILE A 251 -46.54 11.31 12.28
CA ILE A 251 -46.57 10.63 13.58
C ILE A 251 -47.09 11.57 14.67
N ALA A 252 -46.61 12.81 14.72
CA ALA A 252 -47.07 13.80 15.69
C ALA A 252 -48.57 14.11 15.57
N LEU A 253 -49.09 14.20 14.34
CA LEU A 253 -50.52 14.44 14.08
C LEU A 253 -51.40 13.23 14.44
N LEU A 254 -50.90 12.01 14.25
CA LEU A 254 -51.63 10.78 14.59
C LEU A 254 -51.60 10.46 16.09
N VAL A 255 -50.56 10.90 16.81
CA VAL A 255 -50.45 10.73 18.26
C VAL A 255 -51.37 11.75 18.95
N LYS A 256 -52.62 11.32 19.25
CA LYS A 256 -53.49 12.06 20.17
C LYS A 256 -52.76 12.33 21.49
N LEU A 257 -52.46 13.61 21.76
CA LEU A 257 -52.06 14.08 23.09
C LEU A 257 -53.18 13.71 24.07
N PRO A 258 -52.87 13.22 25.29
CA PRO A 258 -53.89 12.97 26.29
C PRO A 258 -54.73 14.23 26.47
N PRO A 259 -56.08 14.14 26.52
CA PRO A 259 -56.87 15.30 26.87
C PRO A 259 -56.39 15.81 28.24
N PRO A 260 -56.29 17.14 28.41
CA PRO A 260 -56.05 17.70 29.74
C PRO A 260 -57.13 17.16 30.71
N PRO A 261 -56.81 16.99 32.00
CA PRO A 261 -57.82 16.61 32.99
C PRO A 261 -59.01 17.57 32.89
N GLU A 262 -60.23 17.04 33.05
CA GLU A 262 -61.49 17.79 32.98
C GLU A 262 -61.54 18.86 34.07
N GLU A 263 -60.91 20.01 33.82
CA GLU A 263 -61.16 21.27 34.50
C GLU A 263 -61.40 22.34 33.42
N GLU A 264 -62.35 23.21 33.72
CA GLU A 264 -62.93 24.24 32.85
C GLU A 264 -61.85 25.04 32.11
N ILE A 265 -61.64 24.73 30.82
CA ILE A 265 -60.55 25.30 30.02
C ILE A 265 -60.84 26.78 29.78
N THR A 266 -60.20 27.66 30.53
CA THR A 266 -60.24 29.11 30.30
C THR A 266 -59.61 29.46 28.94
N GLY A 267 -60.12 30.51 28.26
CA GLY A 267 -59.62 30.95 26.94
C GLY A 267 -58.11 31.25 26.88
N LEU A 268 -57.49 31.50 28.04
CA LEU A 268 -56.05 31.69 28.22
C LEU A 268 -55.25 30.38 28.18
N GLN A 269 -55.80 29.26 28.69
CA GLN A 269 -55.17 27.94 28.56
C GLN A 269 -55.24 27.42 27.12
N LEU A 270 -56.32 27.71 26.40
CA LEU A 270 -56.50 27.36 24.98
C LEU A 270 -55.51 28.11 24.06
N THR A 271 -55.23 29.39 24.33
CA THR A 271 -54.21 30.16 23.60
C THR A 271 -52.80 29.69 23.91
N HIS A 272 -52.50 29.35 25.17
CA HIS A 272 -51.20 28.81 25.57
C HIS A 272 -50.93 27.41 24.99
N GLU A 273 -51.94 26.53 24.96
CA GLU A 273 -51.90 25.23 24.27
C GLU A 273 -51.66 25.41 22.76
N ARG A 274 -52.37 26.36 22.12
CA ARG A 274 -52.23 26.64 20.68
C ARG A 274 -50.85 27.22 20.35
N HIS A 275 -50.32 28.12 21.17
CA HIS A 275 -48.95 28.65 21.01
C HIS A 275 -47.89 27.58 21.26
N ARG A 276 -48.08 26.71 22.26
CA ARG A 276 -47.18 25.57 22.52
C ARG A 276 -47.17 24.58 21.35
N ASN A 277 -48.32 24.24 20.80
CA ASN A 277 -48.44 23.35 19.66
C ASN A 277 -47.89 23.99 18.37
N MET A 278 -48.09 25.30 18.17
CA MET A 278 -47.48 26.06 17.06
C MET A 278 -45.96 26.17 17.19
N ALA A 279 -45.44 26.37 18.40
CA ALA A 279 -43.99 26.38 18.66
C ALA A 279 -43.37 25.00 18.42
N LEU A 280 -44.06 23.93 18.85
CA LEU A 280 -43.64 22.55 18.56
C LEU A 280 -43.63 22.27 17.06
N LEU A 281 -44.67 22.70 16.33
CA LEU A 281 -44.77 22.57 14.88
C LEU A 281 -43.64 23.36 14.19
N GLY A 282 -43.34 24.58 14.65
CA GLY A 282 -42.25 25.40 14.14
C GLY A 282 -40.88 24.78 14.36
N ILE A 283 -40.62 24.19 15.54
CA ILE A 283 -39.38 23.47 15.83
C ILE A 283 -39.26 22.24 14.94
N ILE A 284 -40.33 21.47 14.75
CA ILE A 284 -40.34 20.31 13.86
C ILE A 284 -40.07 20.74 12.42
N ILE A 285 -40.75 21.76 11.90
CA ILE A 285 -40.53 22.27 10.53
C ILE A 285 -39.09 22.77 10.33
N LEU A 286 -38.55 23.53 11.29
CA LEU A 286 -37.17 24.01 11.24
C LEU A 286 -36.19 22.83 11.25
N PHE A 287 -36.45 21.83 12.07
CA PHE A 287 -35.65 20.62 12.14
C PHE A 287 -35.70 19.82 10.83
N GLU A 288 -36.88 19.62 10.25
CA GLU A 288 -37.04 18.96 8.94
C GLU A 288 -36.32 19.69 7.80
N LEU A 289 -36.37 21.03 7.79
CA LEU A 289 -35.61 21.85 6.84
C LEU A 289 -34.09 21.63 6.99
N VAL A 290 -33.60 21.55 8.22
CA VAL A 290 -32.19 21.27 8.50
C VAL A 290 -31.81 19.86 8.05
N LEU A 291 -32.67 18.86 8.25
CA LEU A 291 -32.42 17.48 7.77
C LEU A 291 -32.35 17.38 6.26
N LEU A 292 -33.26 18.07 5.57
CA LEU A 292 -33.26 18.12 4.11
C LEU A 292 -31.92 18.68 3.60
N ILE A 293 -31.44 19.78 4.20
CA ILE A 293 -30.18 20.43 3.82
C ILE A 293 -28.98 19.52 4.09
N ILE A 294 -28.92 18.87 5.26
CA ILE A 294 -27.81 17.98 5.63
C ILE A 294 -27.78 16.70 4.76
N GLN A 295 -28.94 16.11 4.44
CA GLN A 295 -29.02 14.91 3.59
C GLN A 295 -28.66 15.18 2.12
N LEU A 296 -28.88 16.40 1.63
CA LEU A 296 -28.51 16.83 0.27
C LEU A 296 -27.02 17.19 0.15
N SER A 297 -26.31 17.34 1.26
CA SER A 297 -24.89 17.74 1.31
C SER A 297 -24.00 16.60 1.81
N SER A 298 -24.00 15.46 1.11
CA SER A 298 -22.96 14.45 1.31
C SER A 298 -21.65 14.93 0.70
N LEU A 299 -20.77 15.52 1.50
CA LEU A 299 -19.38 15.72 1.11
C LEU A 299 -18.69 14.35 1.09
N ALA A 300 -18.62 13.71 -0.08
CA ALA A 300 -17.64 12.68 -0.32
C ALA A 300 -16.27 13.38 -0.51
N GLY A 301 -15.62 13.70 0.61
CA GLY A 301 -14.26 14.21 0.60
C GLY A 301 -13.31 13.09 0.19
N PHE A 302 -12.99 12.99 -1.10
CA PHE A 302 -11.93 12.10 -1.55
C PHE A 302 -10.58 12.76 -1.30
N THR A 303 -9.84 12.22 -0.34
CA THR A 303 -8.40 12.47 -0.22
C THR A 303 -7.66 11.56 -1.17
N ALA A 304 -7.34 12.07 -2.36
CA ALA A 304 -6.30 11.49 -3.20
C ALA A 304 -5.21 12.54 -3.41
N THR A 305 -4.12 12.43 -2.66
CA THR A 305 -2.86 13.10 -2.99
C THR A 305 -2.15 12.26 -4.04
N ILE A 306 -2.32 12.58 -5.31
CA ILE A 306 -1.48 12.05 -6.38
C ILE A 306 -0.45 13.11 -6.73
N GLN A 307 0.72 13.00 -6.12
CA GLN A 307 1.90 13.71 -6.60
C GLN A 307 2.49 12.94 -7.79
N ASN A 308 2.21 13.50 -8.98
CA ASN A 308 3.05 13.42 -10.19
C ASN A 308 3.00 12.11 -10.99
N SER A 309 2.75 12.24 -12.31
CA SER A 309 2.74 11.17 -13.32
C SER A 309 4.12 10.54 -13.60
N THR A 310 5.16 10.92 -12.87
CA THR A 310 6.47 10.23 -12.89
C THR A 310 6.62 9.17 -11.79
N ASN A 311 5.73 9.11 -10.79
CA ASN A 311 5.85 8.16 -9.69
C ASN A 311 5.08 6.87 -9.97
N ARG A 312 5.82 5.78 -10.19
CA ARG A 312 5.30 4.41 -10.20
C ARG A 312 5.15 3.94 -8.76
N VAL A 313 3.98 3.44 -8.37
CA VAL A 313 3.83 2.69 -7.12
C VAL A 313 4.19 1.25 -7.40
N GLN A 314 5.34 0.81 -6.87
CA GLN A 314 5.80 -0.57 -6.94
C GLN A 314 6.12 -1.03 -5.52
N ALA A 315 5.67 -2.23 -5.14
CA ALA A 315 6.15 -2.86 -3.92
C ALA A 315 7.66 -3.09 -4.08
N ARG A 316 8.47 -2.44 -3.24
CA ARG A 316 9.93 -2.66 -3.25
C ARG A 316 10.22 -4.02 -2.66
N ALA A 317 11.10 -4.79 -3.29
CA ALA A 317 11.55 -6.07 -2.74
C ALA A 317 12.24 -5.90 -1.38
N TYR A 318 12.93 -4.77 -1.19
CA TYR A 318 13.66 -4.42 0.03
C TYR A 318 13.38 -2.96 0.41
N PHE A 319 13.24 -2.68 1.71
CA PHE A 319 13.08 -1.33 2.23
C PHE A 319 14.44 -0.69 2.52
N LYS A 320 15.43 -1.49 2.95
CA LYS A 320 16.79 -1.09 3.30
C LYS A 320 17.84 -1.86 2.50
N CYS A 321 19.00 -1.24 2.23
CA CYS A 321 20.14 -1.93 1.64
C CYS A 321 20.58 -3.12 2.49
N SER A 322 20.55 -2.97 3.83
CA SER A 322 20.86 -4.08 4.72
C SER A 322 19.93 -5.28 4.51
N GLU A 323 18.66 -5.09 4.17
CA GLU A 323 17.74 -6.21 3.90
C GLU A 323 18.06 -6.94 2.59
N ALA A 324 18.59 -6.21 1.58
CA ALA A 324 19.02 -6.79 0.31
C ALA A 324 20.29 -7.65 0.45
N THR A 325 21.07 -7.45 1.53
CA THR A 325 22.39 -8.09 1.68
C THR A 325 22.58 -8.92 2.96
N TRP A 326 21.76 -8.73 4.00
CA TRP A 326 21.96 -9.32 5.33
C TRP A 326 21.09 -10.56 5.56
N ASN A 327 21.69 -11.69 5.90
CA ASN A 327 20.97 -12.95 6.13
C ASN A 327 20.09 -13.00 7.40
N ARG A 328 20.16 -12.00 8.29
CA ARG A 328 19.33 -11.92 9.52
C ARG A 328 18.18 -10.91 9.42
N SER A 329 17.91 -10.35 8.26
CA SER A 329 16.75 -9.49 8.02
C SER A 329 15.43 -10.30 8.07
N GLN A 330 14.31 -9.60 8.21
CA GLN A 330 12.96 -10.19 8.11
C GLN A 330 12.68 -10.78 6.71
N ILE A 331 13.30 -10.22 5.67
CA ILE A 331 13.24 -10.67 4.28
C ILE A 331 14.62 -11.21 3.90
N ARG A 332 14.75 -12.53 3.71
CA ARG A 332 16.02 -13.15 3.33
C ARG A 332 16.51 -12.60 1.97
N PRO A 333 17.80 -12.25 1.83
CA PRO A 333 18.40 -11.89 0.54
C PRO A 333 18.24 -13.01 -0.49
N ASN A 334 17.94 -12.65 -1.74
CA ASN A 334 17.87 -13.58 -2.85
C ASN A 334 18.50 -13.01 -4.13
N PRO A 335 19.68 -13.50 -4.56
CA PRO A 335 20.48 -14.57 -3.95
C PRO A 335 21.18 -14.13 -2.67
N GLN A 336 21.64 -15.09 -1.86
CA GLN A 336 22.49 -14.76 -0.72
C GLN A 336 23.88 -14.33 -1.19
N PRO A 337 24.44 -13.24 -0.63
CA PRO A 337 25.80 -12.84 -0.95
C PRO A 337 26.82 -13.84 -0.40
N TYR A 338 27.94 -13.99 -1.11
CA TYR A 338 29.14 -14.65 -0.63
C TYR A 338 29.70 -13.90 0.60
N PHE A 339 29.83 -12.58 0.49
CA PHE A 339 30.02 -11.68 1.62
C PHE A 339 29.27 -10.37 1.39
N ALA A 340 28.91 -9.69 2.48
CA ALA A 340 28.37 -8.35 2.45
C ALA A 340 28.96 -7.51 3.59
N TRP A 341 29.54 -6.36 3.27
CA TRP A 341 30.18 -5.46 4.22
C TRP A 341 29.48 -4.11 4.20
N ALA A 342 28.96 -3.66 5.36
CA ALA A 342 28.24 -2.38 5.44
C ALA A 342 29.12 -1.15 5.15
N LEU A 343 30.44 -1.25 5.40
CA LEU A 343 31.40 -0.15 5.26
C LEU A 343 30.97 1.09 6.08
N ASN A 344 30.67 0.90 7.36
CA ASN A 344 30.14 1.93 8.28
C ASN A 344 30.92 2.03 9.61
N SER A 345 31.98 1.25 9.77
CA SER A 345 32.77 1.14 10.99
C SER A 345 34.10 1.88 10.90
N ASP A 346 34.64 2.27 12.07
CA ASP A 346 35.97 2.85 12.20
C ASP A 346 36.96 1.72 12.45
N HIS A 347 37.77 1.45 11.45
CA HIS A 347 38.69 0.32 11.43
C HIS A 347 40.07 0.67 11.98
N ALA A 348 40.23 1.85 12.60
CA ALA A 348 41.47 2.24 13.28
C ALA A 348 41.68 1.49 14.62
N ALA A 349 40.58 1.11 15.31
CA ALA A 349 40.64 0.38 16.58
C ALA A 349 40.34 -1.12 16.44
N ASN A 350 39.56 -1.51 15.43
CA ASN A 350 39.30 -2.90 15.06
C ASN A 350 39.32 -3.02 13.52
N PRO A 351 40.42 -3.50 12.92
CA PRO A 351 40.60 -3.52 11.47
C PRO A 351 39.69 -4.53 10.75
N VAL A 352 38.90 -5.31 11.49
CA VAL A 352 38.01 -6.32 10.91
C VAL A 352 36.66 -5.71 10.52
N VAL A 353 36.27 -5.95 9.27
CA VAL A 353 34.97 -5.67 8.70
C VAL A 353 34.11 -6.92 8.84
N THR A 354 33.01 -6.80 9.59
CA THR A 354 32.09 -7.91 9.81
C THR A 354 31.30 -8.24 8.54
N ASP A 355 31.14 -9.53 8.27
CA ASP A 355 30.33 -10.04 7.18
C ASP A 355 28.87 -10.16 7.60
N LEU A 356 27.99 -9.48 6.87
CA LEU A 356 26.55 -9.50 7.06
C LEU A 356 25.88 -10.67 6.33
N SER A 357 26.54 -11.35 5.40
CA SER A 357 25.94 -12.50 4.73
C SER A 357 25.71 -13.69 5.67
N GLY A 358 26.37 -13.71 6.83
CA GLY A 358 26.32 -14.81 7.78
C GLY A 358 27.25 -15.99 7.41
N ASN A 359 28.05 -15.85 6.35
CA ASN A 359 29.00 -16.87 5.91
C ASN A 359 30.38 -16.77 6.59
N GLY A 360 30.59 -15.75 7.44
CA GLY A 360 31.85 -15.56 8.16
C GLY A 360 32.99 -15.03 7.28
N ASN A 361 32.65 -14.48 6.10
CA ASN A 361 33.60 -13.94 5.13
C ASN A 361 34.01 -12.51 5.49
N HIS A 362 34.59 -12.35 6.67
CA HIS A 362 35.09 -11.09 7.20
C HIS A 362 36.18 -10.49 6.30
N GLY A 363 36.33 -9.17 6.35
CA GLY A 363 37.42 -8.47 5.67
C GLY A 363 38.36 -7.79 6.64
N LYS A 364 39.58 -7.49 6.21
CA LYS A 364 40.48 -6.55 6.92
C LYS A 364 41.52 -5.97 5.95
N PRO A 365 42.20 -4.86 6.30
CA PRO A 365 43.41 -4.46 5.60
C PRO A 365 44.50 -5.52 5.74
N SER A 366 45.24 -5.75 4.65
CA SER A 366 46.49 -6.48 4.71
C SER A 366 47.51 -5.72 5.57
N PRO A 367 48.49 -6.40 6.19
CA PRO A 367 49.56 -5.78 6.98
C PRO A 367 50.25 -4.55 6.37
N SER A 368 50.39 -4.50 5.03
CA SER A 368 50.99 -3.37 4.32
C SER A 368 50.03 -2.20 4.05
N ASP A 369 48.74 -2.34 4.33
CA ASP A 369 47.70 -1.37 3.98
C ASP A 369 47.08 -0.70 5.21
N GLY A 370 46.51 0.48 4.96
CA GLY A 370 45.73 1.21 5.94
C GLY A 370 44.26 0.78 5.96
N SER A 371 43.62 1.01 7.10
CA SER A 371 42.17 0.97 7.23
C SER A 371 41.53 2.21 6.59
N PRO A 372 40.36 2.09 5.92
CA PRO A 372 39.55 3.27 5.64
C PRO A 372 39.08 3.92 6.94
N SER A 373 39.02 5.25 6.96
CA SER A 373 38.48 6.00 8.10
C SER A 373 36.95 6.02 8.06
N ARG A 374 36.31 6.47 9.14
CA ARG A 374 34.85 6.58 9.21
C ARG A 374 34.41 8.04 9.19
N ALA A 375 33.34 8.33 8.46
CA ALA A 375 32.64 9.61 8.52
C ALA A 375 31.13 9.39 8.72
N SER A 376 30.48 10.32 9.42
CA SER A 376 29.01 10.42 9.46
C SER A 376 28.60 11.54 8.52
N VAL A 377 27.76 11.25 7.53
CA VAL A 377 27.35 12.22 6.51
C VAL A 377 25.83 12.39 6.50
N SER A 378 25.36 13.57 6.07
CA SER A 378 23.93 13.86 5.95
C SER A 378 23.27 13.12 4.78
N ASN A 379 24.05 12.77 3.76
CA ASN A 379 23.61 12.06 2.56
C ASN A 379 24.47 10.80 2.34
N THR A 380 23.84 9.64 2.31
CA THR A 380 24.46 8.32 2.08
C THR A 380 23.89 7.65 0.84
N GLY A 381 24.57 6.62 0.32
CA GLY A 381 24.04 5.80 -0.76
C GLY A 381 22.81 5.01 -0.32
N CYS A 382 22.83 4.51 0.91
CA CYS A 382 21.68 3.84 1.54
C CYS A 382 21.01 4.75 2.55
N VAL A 383 20.03 5.54 2.07
CA VAL A 383 19.42 6.66 2.84
C VAL A 383 18.60 6.22 4.06
N ARG A 384 18.14 4.97 4.09
CA ARG A 384 17.32 4.37 5.16
C ARG A 384 18.11 3.51 6.14
N ASP A 385 19.39 3.34 5.90
CA ASP A 385 20.32 2.58 6.72
C ASP A 385 21.18 3.52 7.59
N ASP A 386 22.27 2.98 8.14
CA ASP A 386 23.26 3.72 8.92
C ASP A 386 23.82 4.91 8.11
N ARG A 387 23.98 6.06 8.77
CA ARG A 387 24.56 7.28 8.15
C ARG A 387 26.09 7.30 8.13
N ARG A 388 26.72 6.29 8.74
CA ARG A 388 28.17 6.13 8.76
C ARG A 388 28.64 5.47 7.45
N VAL A 389 29.75 5.98 6.93
CA VAL A 389 30.40 5.52 5.70
C VAL A 389 31.90 5.36 5.90
N SER A 390 32.51 4.50 5.09
CA SER A 390 33.97 4.34 5.04
C SER A 390 34.57 5.29 4.02
N VAL A 391 35.58 6.05 4.43
CA VAL A 391 36.31 7.02 3.61
C VAL A 391 37.67 6.45 3.26
N PHE A 392 37.92 6.33 1.96
CA PHE A 392 39.17 5.86 1.38
C PHE A 392 40.02 7.06 0.98
N ASN A 393 41.28 7.06 1.42
CA ASN A 393 42.17 8.22 1.32
C ASN A 393 42.87 8.35 -0.05
N GLY A 394 42.77 7.34 -0.93
CA GLY A 394 43.50 7.30 -2.21
C GLY A 394 45.00 7.00 -2.08
N VAL A 395 45.48 6.61 -0.91
CA VAL A 395 46.92 6.40 -0.63
C VAL A 395 47.22 4.96 -0.23
N ASN A 396 46.51 4.42 0.75
CA ASN A 396 46.76 3.08 1.29
C ASN A 396 45.53 2.38 1.88
N ALA A 397 44.35 3.00 1.84
CA ALA A 397 43.13 2.38 2.36
C ALA A 397 42.70 1.19 1.47
N CYS A 398 42.68 -0.02 2.02
CA CYS A 398 42.39 -1.25 1.29
C CYS A 398 41.76 -2.29 2.21
N LEU A 399 40.68 -2.92 1.77
CA LEU A 399 40.07 -4.05 2.48
C LEU A 399 40.22 -5.30 1.64
N THR A 400 40.72 -6.37 2.24
CA THR A 400 40.90 -7.68 1.61
C THR A 400 39.97 -8.68 2.29
N HIS A 401 39.31 -9.52 1.49
CA HIS A 401 38.48 -10.62 1.99
C HIS A 401 39.37 -11.68 2.65
N GLY A 402 38.93 -12.14 3.82
CA GLY A 402 39.71 -12.97 4.72
C GLY A 402 40.44 -12.16 5.80
N THR A 403 40.56 -12.74 6.99
CA THR A 403 41.39 -12.23 8.10
C THR A 403 42.78 -12.85 8.12
N SER A 404 43.11 -13.72 7.17
CA SER A 404 44.45 -14.28 6.97
C SER A 404 44.65 -14.70 5.50
N ALA A 405 45.91 -14.93 5.11
CA ALA A 405 46.26 -15.34 3.75
C ALA A 405 45.75 -16.75 3.39
N GLU A 406 45.34 -17.56 4.37
CA GLU A 406 44.79 -18.89 4.11
C GLU A 406 43.34 -18.82 3.61
N GLN A 407 42.62 -17.72 3.90
CA GLN A 407 41.21 -17.54 3.55
C GLN A 407 41.02 -16.96 2.15
N LYS A 408 41.51 -17.70 1.15
CA LYS A 408 41.38 -17.33 -0.28
C LYS A 408 40.21 -18.03 -0.97
N VAL A 409 39.68 -17.40 -2.01
CA VAL A 409 38.72 -17.98 -2.94
C VAL A 409 39.47 -18.83 -3.97
N ASN A 410 39.24 -20.15 -3.96
CA ASN A 410 39.88 -21.09 -4.87
C ASN A 410 38.88 -22.20 -5.30
N PRO A 411 38.62 -22.38 -6.60
CA PRO A 411 39.17 -21.66 -7.76
C PRO A 411 38.67 -20.22 -7.86
N ALA A 412 39.39 -19.38 -8.64
CA ALA A 412 38.94 -18.03 -8.94
C ALA A 412 37.60 -18.07 -9.71
N PRO A 413 36.58 -17.31 -9.29
CA PRO A 413 35.24 -17.45 -9.82
C PRO A 413 35.10 -16.81 -11.22
N ASN A 414 34.30 -17.45 -12.07
CA ASN A 414 33.91 -16.95 -13.40
C ASN A 414 32.42 -16.62 -13.50
N THR A 415 31.64 -16.91 -12.46
CA THR A 415 30.26 -16.46 -12.33
C THR A 415 30.11 -15.76 -10.99
N PHE A 416 29.82 -14.47 -11.03
CA PHE A 416 29.68 -13.65 -9.84
C PHE A 416 28.99 -12.32 -10.15
N SER A 417 28.60 -11.63 -9.08
CA SER A 417 28.24 -10.21 -9.13
C SER A 417 29.02 -9.43 -8.08
N LEU A 418 29.45 -8.23 -8.43
CA LEU A 418 30.07 -7.26 -7.52
C LEU A 418 29.12 -6.10 -7.34
N GLU A 419 28.93 -5.66 -6.11
CA GLU A 419 28.03 -4.57 -5.76
C GLU A 419 28.73 -3.59 -4.81
N VAL A 420 28.62 -2.28 -5.07
CA VAL A 420 29.08 -1.25 -4.12
C VAL A 420 28.34 0.06 -4.33
N TRP A 421 28.04 0.77 -3.23
CA TRP A 421 27.71 2.20 -3.29
C TRP A 421 28.98 3.03 -3.11
N PHE A 422 29.16 4.04 -3.95
CA PHE A 422 30.33 4.93 -3.88
C PHE A 422 29.96 6.40 -4.13
N SER A 423 30.83 7.29 -3.68
CA SER A 423 30.78 8.73 -3.97
C SER A 423 32.19 9.30 -4.08
N THR A 424 32.44 10.08 -5.14
CA THR A 424 33.73 10.75 -5.34
C THR A 424 33.60 11.94 -6.30
N ASN A 425 34.50 12.91 -6.16
CA ASN A 425 34.68 14.03 -7.10
C ASN A 425 35.97 13.87 -7.94
N TYR A 426 36.67 12.74 -7.82
CA TYR A 426 37.92 12.49 -8.52
C TYR A 426 37.66 11.60 -9.74
N ARG A 427 37.82 12.16 -10.94
CA ARG A 427 37.98 11.41 -12.18
C ARG A 427 39.38 10.78 -12.21
N SER A 428 39.60 9.73 -13.01
CA SER A 428 40.83 8.93 -12.99
C SER A 428 41.15 8.47 -11.56
N ASN A 429 40.41 7.47 -11.08
CA ASN A 429 40.41 7.09 -9.67
C ASN A 429 40.56 5.59 -9.48
N GLY A 430 41.10 5.20 -8.31
CA GLY A 430 41.47 3.81 -8.06
C GLY A 430 40.30 2.84 -8.00
N ARG A 431 40.66 1.56 -7.93
CA ARG A 431 39.73 0.46 -8.02
C ARG A 431 38.70 0.51 -6.89
N LEU A 432 37.42 0.40 -7.25
CA LEU A 432 36.32 0.29 -6.31
C LEU A 432 36.29 -1.10 -5.66
N MET A 433 36.21 -2.14 -6.49
CA MET A 433 36.29 -3.54 -6.08
C MET A 433 36.99 -4.37 -7.15
N GLY A 434 37.60 -5.49 -6.79
CA GLY A 434 38.11 -6.46 -7.75
C GLY A 434 38.73 -7.69 -7.13
N PHE A 435 39.32 -8.54 -7.97
CA PHE A 435 39.99 -9.77 -7.54
C PHE A 435 41.50 -9.68 -7.74
N SER A 436 42.26 -10.26 -6.81
CA SER A 436 43.71 -10.35 -6.92
C SER A 436 44.20 -11.70 -6.46
N SER A 437 45.21 -12.25 -7.15
CA SER A 437 45.92 -13.44 -6.69
C SER A 437 46.78 -13.19 -5.44
N LEU A 438 46.98 -11.93 -5.05
CA LEU A 438 47.85 -11.53 -3.96
C LEU A 438 47.04 -11.08 -2.75
N TYR A 439 47.40 -11.61 -1.58
CA TYR A 439 46.84 -11.19 -0.30
C TYR A 439 47.37 -9.79 0.08
N GLU A 440 48.68 -9.57 -0.04
CA GLU A 440 49.36 -8.28 0.15
C GLU A 440 50.13 -7.89 -1.11
N GLY A 441 50.41 -6.60 -1.30
CA GLY A 441 51.35 -6.20 -2.34
C GLY A 441 50.78 -6.13 -3.77
N ASP A 442 49.45 -6.10 -3.96
CA ASP A 442 48.78 -6.00 -5.28
C ASP A 442 48.94 -4.60 -5.92
N TYR A 443 50.19 -4.15 -6.08
CA TYR A 443 50.49 -2.73 -6.11
C TYR A 443 51.36 -2.23 -7.23
N ASN A 444 52.22 -3.04 -7.87
CA ASN A 444 52.99 -2.68 -9.07
C ASN A 444 53.82 -3.83 -9.70
N SER A 445 54.21 -4.87 -8.96
CA SER A 445 54.99 -6.01 -9.49
C SER A 445 54.43 -7.35 -9.01
N GLY A 446 54.27 -8.29 -9.93
CA GLY A 446 53.70 -9.61 -9.65
C GLY A 446 52.17 -9.64 -9.51
N GLY A 447 51.64 -10.85 -9.39
CA GLY A 447 50.22 -11.13 -9.19
C GLY A 447 49.31 -10.91 -10.41
N GLN A 448 48.22 -11.65 -10.46
CA GLN A 448 47.13 -11.48 -11.42
C GLN A 448 46.03 -10.64 -10.77
N SER A 449 45.49 -9.65 -11.48
CA SER A 449 44.54 -8.69 -10.91
C SER A 449 43.56 -8.20 -11.97
N ASP A 450 42.28 -8.53 -11.78
CA ASP A 450 41.21 -8.30 -12.74
C ASP A 450 39.84 -8.29 -12.04
N ARG A 451 38.76 -8.57 -12.79
CA ARG A 451 37.37 -8.64 -12.30
C ARG A 451 37.01 -7.38 -11.54
N HIS A 452 37.44 -6.23 -12.05
CA HIS A 452 37.44 -5.01 -11.26
C HIS A 452 36.51 -3.94 -11.79
N ILE A 453 35.98 -3.15 -10.86
CA ILE A 453 35.22 -1.94 -11.14
C ILE A 453 36.12 -0.74 -10.78
N TYR A 454 36.27 0.23 -11.68
CA TYR A 454 37.05 1.45 -11.46
C TYR A 454 36.45 2.63 -12.23
N ILE A 455 37.01 3.82 -12.00
CA ILE A 455 36.56 5.07 -12.61
C ILE A 455 37.65 5.57 -13.57
N ASP A 456 37.30 5.69 -14.85
CA ASP A 456 38.25 6.09 -15.88
C ASP A 456 38.58 7.60 -15.87
N LYS A 457 39.43 8.04 -16.80
CA LYS A 457 39.86 9.44 -16.92
C LYS A 457 38.70 10.45 -17.12
N ASP A 458 37.59 10.02 -17.69
CA ASP A 458 36.43 10.87 -17.99
C ASP A 458 35.37 10.80 -16.88
N GLY A 459 35.58 9.93 -15.88
CA GLY A 459 34.64 9.69 -14.79
C GLY A 459 33.60 8.61 -15.10
N ARG A 460 33.81 7.82 -16.16
CA ARG A 460 32.96 6.68 -16.49
C ARG A 460 33.28 5.51 -15.56
N VAL A 461 32.26 4.74 -15.21
CA VAL A 461 32.45 3.51 -14.45
C VAL A 461 32.72 2.38 -15.42
N VAL A 462 33.81 1.64 -15.17
CA VAL A 462 34.32 0.58 -16.04
C VAL A 462 34.40 -0.71 -15.24
N PHE A 463 33.86 -1.79 -15.80
CA PHE A 463 34.10 -3.14 -15.31
C PHE A 463 34.93 -3.92 -16.33
N GLY A 464 36.00 -4.56 -15.85
CA GLY A 464 36.98 -5.20 -16.70
C GLY A 464 37.44 -6.56 -16.20
N VAL A 465 37.64 -7.49 -17.14
CA VAL A 465 38.28 -8.79 -16.91
C VAL A 465 39.36 -9.06 -17.95
N TYR A 466 40.32 -9.91 -17.61
CA TYR A 466 41.36 -10.34 -18.55
C TYR A 466 41.13 -11.80 -18.95
N SER A 467 40.82 -12.07 -20.21
CA SER A 467 40.61 -13.43 -20.71
C SER A 467 41.19 -13.56 -22.12
N GLY A 468 42.49 -13.88 -22.18
CA GLY A 468 43.28 -13.82 -23.43
C GLY A 468 43.48 -12.39 -23.97
N GLY A 469 43.10 -11.38 -23.18
CA GLY A 469 43.06 -9.96 -23.54
C GLY A 469 42.09 -9.21 -22.63
N ILE A 470 42.18 -7.88 -22.59
CA ILE A 470 41.30 -7.04 -21.78
C ILE A 470 39.92 -6.95 -22.45
N LYS A 471 38.88 -7.28 -21.69
CA LYS A 471 37.48 -7.11 -22.09
C LYS A 471 36.79 -6.19 -21.08
N LEU A 472 36.04 -5.22 -21.60
CA LEU A 472 35.37 -4.21 -20.79
C LEU A 472 33.87 -4.18 -21.08
N VAL A 473 33.14 -3.70 -20.08
CA VAL A 473 31.83 -3.03 -20.21
C VAL A 473 31.90 -1.73 -19.43
N ALA A 474 31.29 -0.66 -19.93
CA ALA A 474 31.43 0.66 -19.32
C ALA A 474 30.21 1.56 -19.53
N SER A 475 30.05 2.55 -18.65
CA SER A 475 29.06 3.61 -18.88
C SER A 475 29.35 4.42 -20.15
N GLN A 476 28.32 5.02 -20.73
CA GLN A 476 28.40 5.69 -22.03
C GLN A 476 29.34 6.92 -22.04
N ALA A 477 29.85 7.26 -23.23
CA ALA A 477 30.62 8.48 -23.43
C ALA A 477 29.81 9.73 -23.03
N GLY A 478 30.47 10.69 -22.37
CA GLY A 478 29.84 11.93 -21.88
C GLY A 478 29.16 11.81 -20.51
N VAL A 479 29.07 10.60 -19.92
CA VAL A 479 28.54 10.40 -18.56
C VAL A 479 29.68 10.43 -17.54
N ASN A 480 29.49 11.16 -16.43
CA ASN A 480 30.47 11.28 -15.34
C ASN A 480 29.82 10.88 -14.01
N TYR A 481 30.32 9.80 -13.39
CA TYR A 481 29.93 9.30 -12.08
C TYR A 481 30.88 9.76 -10.95
N ALA A 482 31.92 10.53 -11.28
CA ALA A 482 32.76 11.24 -10.32
C ALA A 482 32.24 12.69 -10.17
N ASP A 483 31.00 12.83 -9.74
CA ASP A 483 30.28 14.11 -9.60
C ASP A 483 29.95 14.48 -8.15
N GLY A 484 30.44 13.70 -7.18
CA GLY A 484 30.22 13.91 -5.75
C GLY A 484 28.88 13.40 -5.24
N ARG A 485 28.03 12.83 -6.08
CA ARG A 485 26.79 12.17 -5.66
C ARG A 485 27.07 10.72 -5.28
N TRP A 486 26.09 10.09 -4.65
CA TRP A 486 26.13 8.65 -4.40
C TRP A 486 25.60 7.90 -5.62
N HIS A 487 26.36 6.92 -6.05
CA HIS A 487 26.00 6.03 -7.14
C HIS A 487 26.10 4.58 -6.69
N HIS A 488 25.23 3.76 -7.26
CA HIS A 488 25.21 2.32 -7.06
C HIS A 488 25.72 1.63 -8.30
N VAL A 489 26.68 0.73 -8.16
CA VAL A 489 27.18 -0.09 -9.26
C VAL A 489 27.02 -1.56 -8.95
N ILE A 490 26.49 -2.30 -9.92
CA ILE A 490 26.56 -3.76 -9.97
C ILE A 490 27.24 -4.18 -11.27
N ALA A 491 28.27 -5.01 -11.17
CA ALA A 491 28.88 -5.67 -12.32
C ALA A 491 28.67 -7.18 -12.21
N THR A 492 28.22 -7.81 -13.30
CA THR A 492 27.92 -9.24 -13.35
C THR A 492 28.72 -9.91 -14.44
N ILE A 493 29.08 -11.18 -14.21
CA ILE A 493 29.61 -12.07 -15.25
C ILE A 493 29.04 -13.47 -15.08
N SER A 494 28.74 -14.12 -16.20
CA SER A 494 28.25 -15.49 -16.25
C SER A 494 28.59 -16.12 -17.61
N PRO A 495 28.24 -17.40 -17.85
CA PRO A 495 28.39 -18.01 -19.17
C PRO A 495 27.68 -17.28 -20.31
N SER A 496 26.66 -16.44 -20.02
CA SER A 496 25.96 -15.63 -21.04
C SER A 496 26.65 -14.30 -21.35
N GLY A 497 27.71 -13.95 -20.62
CA GLY A 497 28.45 -12.70 -20.76
C GLY A 497 28.46 -11.85 -19.50
N ALA A 498 28.97 -10.62 -19.66
CA ALA A 498 29.02 -9.62 -18.61
C ALA A 498 28.00 -8.50 -18.82
N ALA A 499 27.51 -7.91 -17.74
CA ALA A 499 26.65 -6.74 -17.76
C ALA A 499 27.03 -5.76 -16.63
N LEU A 500 26.94 -4.48 -16.93
CA LEU A 500 27.15 -3.38 -15.98
C LEU A 500 25.83 -2.66 -15.73
N TYR A 501 25.51 -2.47 -14.45
CA TYR A 501 24.32 -1.76 -13.99
C TYR A 501 24.76 -0.58 -13.13
N LEU A 502 24.30 0.62 -13.48
CA LEU A 502 24.50 1.83 -12.68
C LEU A 502 23.14 2.38 -12.28
N ASP A 503 23.01 2.71 -11.00
CA ASP A 503 21.79 3.29 -10.42
C ASP A 503 20.52 2.52 -10.81
N GLY A 504 20.61 1.18 -10.77
CA GLY A 504 19.52 0.26 -11.06
C GLY A 504 19.18 0.07 -12.55
N ASN A 505 19.97 0.62 -13.48
CA ASN A 505 19.75 0.47 -14.92
C ASN A 505 20.95 -0.20 -15.59
N ARG A 506 20.69 -1.11 -16.55
CA ARG A 506 21.75 -1.73 -17.35
C ARG A 506 22.32 -0.71 -18.33
N VAL A 507 23.61 -0.41 -18.20
CA VAL A 507 24.28 0.59 -19.06
C VAL A 507 25.05 -0.04 -20.22
N ASP A 508 25.55 -1.26 -20.04
CA ASP A 508 26.34 -1.95 -21.07
C ASP A 508 26.38 -3.48 -20.84
N THR A 509 26.65 -4.23 -21.92
CA THR A 509 26.74 -5.70 -21.93
C THR A 509 27.78 -6.19 -22.91
N ASN A 510 28.47 -7.29 -22.59
CA ASN A 510 29.41 -7.95 -23.49
C ASN A 510 29.28 -9.48 -23.40
N THR A 511 28.68 -10.08 -24.44
CA THR A 511 28.41 -11.53 -24.50
C THR A 511 29.69 -12.37 -24.66
N SER A 512 30.79 -11.77 -25.13
CA SER A 512 32.09 -12.46 -25.25
C SER A 512 32.88 -12.51 -23.94
N MET A 513 32.42 -11.79 -22.92
CA MET A 513 33.09 -11.64 -21.63
C MET A 513 32.50 -12.65 -20.63
N THR A 514 32.92 -13.91 -20.72
CA THR A 514 32.32 -15.05 -19.99
C THR A 514 33.20 -15.63 -18.89
N ALA A 515 34.46 -15.21 -18.80
CA ALA A 515 35.41 -15.63 -17.78
C ALA A 515 36.41 -14.51 -17.48
N GLY A 516 36.97 -14.54 -16.27
CA GLY A 516 38.11 -13.70 -15.91
C GLY A 516 39.44 -14.39 -16.13
N GLU A 517 40.50 -13.78 -15.60
CA GLU A 517 41.85 -14.29 -15.72
C GLU A 517 41.94 -15.63 -15.00
N ASN A 518 42.62 -16.59 -15.63
CA ASN A 518 42.90 -17.85 -14.98
C ASN A 518 43.91 -17.61 -13.85
N VAL A 519 43.46 -17.79 -12.61
CA VAL A 519 44.30 -17.68 -11.41
C VAL A 519 44.35 -19.07 -10.74
N PRO A 520 45.34 -19.92 -11.08
CA PRO A 520 45.35 -21.33 -10.72
C PRO A 520 45.35 -21.60 -9.21
N ASN A 521 45.90 -20.65 -8.44
CA ASN A 521 46.01 -20.76 -6.98
C ASN A 521 44.89 -20.01 -6.23
N GLY A 522 43.86 -19.53 -6.94
CA GLY A 522 42.83 -18.68 -6.36
C GLY A 522 43.35 -17.30 -5.95
N GLY A 523 42.55 -16.56 -5.19
CA GLY A 523 42.85 -15.19 -4.80
C GLY A 523 41.83 -14.59 -3.84
N TYR A 524 41.80 -13.26 -3.76
CA TYR A 524 41.05 -12.50 -2.77
C TYR A 524 40.25 -11.40 -3.44
N TRP A 525 39.03 -11.20 -2.95
CA TRP A 525 38.29 -9.99 -3.24
C TRP A 525 38.89 -8.82 -2.46
N LYS A 526 39.04 -7.68 -3.14
CA LYS A 526 39.59 -6.45 -2.59
C LYS A 526 38.64 -5.28 -2.83
N VAL A 527 38.55 -4.37 -1.87
CA VAL A 527 37.70 -3.17 -1.91
C VAL A 527 38.57 -1.93 -1.66
N GLY A 528 38.44 -0.94 -2.55
CA GLY A 528 39.13 0.36 -2.49
C GLY A 528 40.57 0.38 -3.01
N CYS A 529 41.07 -0.73 -3.55
CA CYS A 529 42.48 -0.87 -3.89
C CYS A 529 42.72 -1.91 -4.98
N GLY A 530 43.76 -1.69 -5.79
CA GLY A 530 44.38 -2.74 -6.59
C GLY A 530 45.07 -2.29 -7.85
N LYS A 531 45.85 -3.21 -8.42
CA LYS A 531 46.61 -2.96 -9.63
C LYS A 531 45.70 -2.69 -10.84
N LEU A 532 45.86 -1.50 -11.43
CA LEU A 532 45.24 -1.08 -12.69
C LEU A 532 46.29 -0.83 -13.80
N THR A 533 47.55 -1.21 -13.57
CA THR A 533 48.61 -1.11 -14.58
C THR A 533 48.23 -1.90 -15.83
N TYR A 534 48.39 -1.31 -17.02
CA TYR A 534 48.04 -1.86 -18.34
C TYR A 534 46.54 -1.99 -18.63
N TRP A 535 45.66 -1.57 -17.71
CA TRP A 535 44.23 -1.50 -17.99
C TRP A 535 43.89 -0.33 -18.91
N LYS A 536 42.65 -0.31 -19.41
CA LYS A 536 42.21 0.64 -20.44
C LYS A 536 41.13 1.58 -19.91
N ASN A 537 41.06 2.80 -20.41
CA ASN A 537 39.86 3.61 -20.27
C ASN A 537 38.73 3.00 -21.13
N ALA A 538 37.50 3.45 -20.93
CA ALA A 538 36.37 2.93 -21.71
C ALA A 538 36.37 3.37 -23.19
N ASP A 539 37.29 4.25 -23.60
CA ASP A 539 37.55 4.58 -25.01
C ASP A 539 38.67 3.73 -25.64
N GLY A 540 39.24 2.78 -24.88
CA GLY A 540 40.32 1.89 -25.33
C GLY A 540 41.74 2.45 -25.16
N SER A 541 41.90 3.72 -24.75
CA SER A 541 43.21 4.30 -24.42
C SER A 541 43.78 3.69 -23.13
N ASP A 542 45.09 3.80 -22.90
CA ASP A 542 45.72 3.29 -21.67
C ASP A 542 45.25 4.06 -20.43
N TYR A 543 44.87 3.33 -19.39
CA TYR A 543 44.55 3.90 -18.09
C TYR A 543 45.85 4.17 -17.31
N GLN A 544 46.03 5.42 -16.90
CA GLN A 544 47.19 5.89 -16.12
C GLN A 544 46.76 6.53 -14.79
N GLY A 545 45.69 6.02 -14.19
CA GLY A 545 45.19 6.54 -12.91
C GLY A 545 45.74 5.80 -11.69
N PRO A 546 45.36 6.25 -10.48
CA PRO A 546 45.82 5.67 -9.24
C PRO A 546 45.23 4.27 -9.02
N LYS A 547 45.84 3.53 -8.09
CA LYS A 547 45.42 2.17 -7.69
C LYS A 547 44.49 2.14 -6.47
N TYR A 548 44.61 3.13 -5.59
CA TYR A 548 43.77 3.26 -4.40
C TYR A 548 42.64 4.24 -4.69
N PHE A 549 41.42 3.83 -4.34
CA PHE A 549 40.25 4.68 -4.49
C PHE A 549 40.31 5.85 -3.50
N LYS A 550 39.94 7.03 -3.98
CA LYS A 550 39.73 8.23 -3.17
C LYS A 550 38.26 8.62 -3.19
N GLY A 551 37.61 8.55 -2.03
CA GLY A 551 36.17 8.84 -1.91
C GLY A 551 35.53 8.09 -0.76
N SER A 552 34.20 8.02 -0.77
CA SER A 552 33.41 7.32 0.23
C SER A 552 32.73 6.09 -0.37
N MET A 553 32.59 5.02 0.41
CA MET A 553 31.83 3.83 0.03
C MET A 553 30.89 3.38 1.13
N GLN A 554 29.83 2.69 0.72
CA GLN A 554 28.88 2.02 1.60
C GLN A 554 28.45 0.69 0.98
N TYR A 555 28.12 -0.31 1.79
CA TYR A 555 27.56 -1.60 1.35
C TYR A 555 28.25 -2.22 0.13
N SER A 556 29.37 -2.91 0.35
CA SER A 556 30.04 -3.71 -0.68
C SER A 556 29.71 -5.19 -0.54
N SER A 557 29.33 -5.85 -1.64
CA SER A 557 28.95 -7.26 -1.63
C SER A 557 29.50 -8.01 -2.83
N VAL A 558 29.69 -9.32 -2.64
CA VAL A 558 29.98 -10.27 -3.73
C VAL A 558 28.93 -11.36 -3.71
N TYR A 559 28.46 -11.77 -4.89
CA TYR A 559 27.53 -12.87 -5.09
C TYR A 559 28.19 -13.96 -5.93
N THR A 560 27.89 -15.23 -5.66
CA THR A 560 28.36 -16.37 -6.46
C THR A 560 27.52 -16.63 -7.71
N THR A 561 26.56 -15.75 -7.99
CA THR A 561 25.65 -15.80 -9.14
C THR A 561 25.63 -14.45 -9.84
N ALA A 562 25.24 -14.43 -11.11
CA ALA A 562 24.96 -13.19 -11.83
C ALA A 562 23.56 -12.70 -11.46
N LEU A 563 23.48 -11.50 -10.87
CA LEU A 563 22.23 -10.85 -10.54
C LEU A 563 21.46 -10.51 -11.83
N THR A 564 20.16 -10.75 -11.79
CA THR A 564 19.25 -10.33 -12.87
C THR A 564 19.10 -8.81 -12.89
N GLU A 565 18.66 -8.26 -14.02
CA GLU A 565 18.34 -6.82 -14.12
C GLU A 565 17.33 -6.37 -13.07
N GLN A 566 16.32 -7.21 -12.78
CA GLN A 566 15.33 -6.91 -11.76
C GLN A 566 15.96 -6.87 -10.37
N GLN A 567 16.83 -7.83 -10.02
CA GLN A 567 17.55 -7.82 -8.74
C GLN A 567 18.48 -6.60 -8.63
N ALA A 568 19.22 -6.26 -9.68
CA ALA A 568 20.07 -5.06 -9.68
C ALA A 568 19.26 -3.78 -9.43
N ARG A 569 18.07 -3.67 -10.05
CA ARG A 569 17.13 -2.58 -9.82
C ARG A 569 16.60 -2.58 -8.38
N ASP A 570 16.23 -3.74 -7.84
CA ASP A 570 15.70 -3.86 -6.48
C ASP A 570 16.75 -3.49 -5.41
N HIS A 571 18.02 -3.84 -5.62
CA HIS A 571 19.12 -3.46 -4.75
C HIS A 571 19.34 -1.94 -4.76
N TYR A 572 19.32 -1.30 -5.94
CA TYR A 572 19.39 0.16 -6.03
C TYR A 572 18.23 0.84 -5.30
N LEU A 573 17.00 0.37 -5.53
CA LEU A 573 15.80 0.90 -4.89
C LEU A 573 15.78 0.67 -3.37
N ALA A 574 16.54 -0.29 -2.84
CA ALA A 574 16.69 -0.46 -1.40
C ALA A 574 17.39 0.76 -0.76
N GLY A 575 18.35 1.37 -1.47
CA GLY A 575 19.12 2.53 -1.01
C GLY A 575 18.59 3.88 -1.46
N ALA A 576 17.97 3.96 -2.64
CA ALA A 576 17.47 5.19 -3.23
C ALA A 576 16.16 5.69 -2.58
N LEU A 577 15.97 7.02 -2.57
CA LEU A 577 14.73 7.67 -2.11
C LEU A 577 13.56 7.34 -3.04
#